data_AF-A0A8J3L1C6-F1
#
_entry.id   AF-A0A8J3L1C6-F1
#
_cell.length_a   1.000
_cell.length_b   1.000
_cell.length_c   1.000
_cell.angle_alpha   90.00
_cell.angle_beta   90.00
_cell.angle_gamma   90.00
#
_symmetry.space_group_name_H-M   'P 1'
#
loop_
_entity.id
_entity.type
_entity.pdbx_description
1 polymer ?
#
loop_
_entity_poly.entity_id
_entity_poly.type
_entity_poly.pdbx_seq_one_letter_code
_entity_poly.pdbx_strand_id
1 'polypeptide(L)'
;MPHVPDTDNDDTSPEGLFAVLRHAVLDGPGSTPSRVRHVVAHAKLDEVSHELRGYVDTMREHAWSSTDEQVRDLLTVGWSEDQVYELTVAVALGAGQRRLDAGLAAITRARTRSADEATVPVVVPAQPAAPQPAAPRPDSLRAEVARHAAA
;
A
#
# COMPACT_ATOMS: atom_id res chain seq x y z
N MET A 1 -31.93 -10.65 14.26
CA MET A 1 -31.07 -11.40 15.19
C MET A 1 -29.68 -10.79 15.11
N PRO A 2 -29.07 -10.32 16.21
CA PRO A 2 -27.65 -9.97 16.18
C PRO A 2 -26.87 -11.22 15.77
N HIS A 3 -25.96 -11.08 14.80
CA HIS A 3 -25.01 -12.14 14.47
C HIS A 3 -24.13 -12.35 15.70
N VAL A 4 -24.36 -13.45 16.44
CA VAL A 4 -23.48 -13.86 17.53
C VAL A 4 -22.25 -14.48 16.83
N PRO A 5 -21.05 -13.86 16.94
CA PRO A 5 -19.86 -14.41 16.31
C PRO A 5 -19.60 -15.80 16.88
N ASP A 6 -19.48 -16.78 16.00
CA ASP A 6 -19.22 -18.17 16.36
C ASP A 6 -17.75 -18.31 16.73
N THR A 7 -17.45 -18.60 17.99
CA THR A 7 -16.08 -18.59 18.53
C THR A 7 -15.21 -19.74 18.02
N ASP A 8 -15.81 -20.72 17.34
CA ASP A 8 -15.09 -21.81 16.65
C ASP A 8 -14.75 -21.47 15.18
N ASN A 9 -15.26 -20.35 14.65
CA ASN A 9 -14.92 -19.82 13.34
C ASN A 9 -13.86 -18.72 13.47
N ASP A 10 -13.05 -18.54 12.43
CA ASP A 10 -11.98 -17.54 12.32
C ASP A 10 -12.47 -16.06 12.32
N ASP A 11 -13.70 -15.82 12.80
CA ASP A 11 -14.43 -14.54 12.81
C ASP A 11 -13.80 -13.47 13.71
N THR A 12 -12.89 -13.86 14.60
CA THR A 12 -12.12 -12.94 15.46
C THR A 12 -10.76 -12.55 14.89
N SER A 13 -10.31 -13.19 13.80
CA SER A 13 -9.13 -12.70 13.08
C SER A 13 -9.39 -11.33 12.47
N PRO A 14 -8.36 -10.51 12.23
CA PRO A 14 -8.54 -9.23 11.54
C PRO A 14 -9.24 -9.35 10.18
N GLU A 15 -8.99 -10.46 9.45
CA GLU A 15 -9.63 -10.74 8.17
C GLU A 15 -11.11 -11.15 8.34
N GLY A 16 -11.40 -12.00 9.33
CA GLY A 16 -12.77 -12.39 9.69
C GLY A 16 -13.61 -11.21 10.16
N LEU A 17 -13.07 -10.37 11.06
CA LEU A 17 -13.73 -9.15 11.52
C LEU A 17 -14.01 -8.18 10.38
N PHE A 18 -13.07 -8.03 9.45
CA PHE A 18 -13.27 -7.20 8.26
C PHE A 18 -14.35 -7.77 7.34
N ALA A 19 -14.39 -9.10 7.15
CA ALA A 19 -15.43 -9.77 6.37
C ALA A 19 -16.82 -9.57 6.99
N VAL A 20 -16.94 -9.69 8.32
CA VAL A 20 -18.19 -9.43 9.06
C VAL A 20 -18.62 -7.97 8.89
N LEU A 21 -17.70 -7.01 9.08
CA LEU A 21 -17.98 -5.59 8.88
C LEU A 21 -18.46 -5.31 7.45
N ARG A 22 -17.75 -5.87 6.45
CA ARG A 22 -18.08 -5.68 5.04
C ARG A 22 -19.47 -6.21 4.72
N HIS A 23 -19.80 -7.41 5.20
CA HIS A 23 -21.13 -7.98 5.03
C HIS A 23 -22.19 -7.10 5.71
N ALA A 24 -21.97 -6.66 6.94
CA ALA A 24 -22.91 -5.79 7.66
C ALA A 24 -23.20 -4.49 6.91
N VAL A 25 -22.18 -3.85 6.33
CA VAL A 25 -22.32 -2.58 5.61
C VAL A 25 -22.92 -2.75 4.21
N LEU A 26 -22.49 -3.76 3.46
CA LEU A 26 -22.88 -3.89 2.05
C LEU A 26 -24.13 -4.73 1.85
N ASP A 27 -24.31 -5.79 2.64
CA ASP A 27 -25.36 -6.80 2.45
C ASP A 27 -26.38 -6.81 3.59
N GLY A 28 -26.06 -6.20 4.73
CA GLY A 28 -26.94 -6.08 5.89
C GLY A 28 -28.21 -5.28 5.64
N PRO A 29 -29.15 -5.29 6.61
CA PRO A 29 -30.36 -4.49 6.53
C PRO A 29 -30.02 -2.99 6.45
N GLY A 30 -30.74 -2.25 5.61
CA GLY A 30 -30.60 -0.80 5.48
C GLY A 30 -31.65 -0.20 4.56
N SER A 31 -31.80 1.11 4.60
CA SER A 31 -32.72 1.91 3.79
C SER A 31 -32.27 2.03 2.33
N THR A 32 -30.98 1.84 2.06
CA THR A 32 -30.40 1.81 0.71
C THR A 32 -30.38 0.36 0.20
N PRO A 33 -30.76 0.09 -1.06
CA PRO A 33 -30.60 -1.25 -1.63
C PRO A 33 -29.12 -1.69 -1.63
N SER A 34 -28.83 -2.93 -1.24
CA SER A 34 -27.47 -3.50 -1.17
C SER A 34 -26.68 -3.27 -2.46
N ARG A 35 -27.33 -3.40 -3.62
CA ARG A 35 -26.71 -3.15 -4.93
C ARG A 35 -26.12 -1.75 -5.04
N VAL A 36 -26.81 -0.72 -4.56
CA VAL A 36 -26.33 0.67 -4.63
C VAL A 36 -25.13 0.85 -3.70
N ARG A 37 -25.19 0.27 -2.48
CA ARG A 37 -24.05 0.28 -1.54
C ARG A 37 -22.80 -0.39 -2.14
N HIS A 38 -22.96 -1.52 -2.81
CA HIS A 38 -21.87 -2.18 -3.54
C HIS A 38 -21.29 -1.29 -4.64
N VAL A 39 -22.14 -0.66 -5.45
CA VAL A 39 -21.69 0.24 -6.54
C VAL A 39 -20.84 1.39 -5.99
N VAL A 40 -21.31 2.09 -4.94
CA VAL A 40 -20.58 3.22 -4.37
C VAL A 40 -19.32 2.79 -3.61
N ALA A 41 -19.34 1.61 -2.97
CA ALA A 41 -18.15 1.05 -2.30
C ALA A 41 -17.03 0.76 -3.29
N HIS A 42 -17.35 0.18 -4.46
CA HIS A 42 -16.37 -0.02 -5.53
C HIS A 42 -15.95 1.31 -6.18
N ALA A 43 -16.74 2.37 -5.99
CA ALA A 43 -16.51 3.73 -6.50
C ALA A 43 -16.19 3.78 -8.00
N LYS A 44 -16.82 2.88 -8.76
CA LYS A 44 -16.86 2.90 -10.21
C LYS A 44 -17.83 3.99 -10.65
N LEU A 45 -17.32 5.22 -10.78
CA LEU A 45 -18.16 6.39 -11.00
C LEU A 45 -19.06 6.26 -12.24
N ASP A 46 -18.66 5.47 -13.23
CA ASP A 46 -19.44 5.10 -14.42
C ASP A 46 -20.70 4.29 -14.10
N GLU A 47 -20.67 3.46 -13.06
CA GLU A 47 -21.80 2.66 -12.57
C GLU A 47 -22.65 3.42 -11.53
N VAL A 48 -22.12 4.52 -10.96
CA VAL A 48 -22.82 5.38 -9.99
C VAL A 48 -23.82 6.29 -10.71
N SER A 49 -25.04 6.40 -10.16
CA SER A 49 -26.07 7.29 -10.70
C SER A 49 -25.59 8.74 -10.73
N HIS A 50 -26.13 9.52 -11.66
CA HIS A 50 -25.68 10.89 -11.87
C HIS A 50 -25.81 11.74 -10.59
N GLU A 51 -26.88 11.54 -9.82
CA GLU A 51 -27.13 12.31 -8.59
C GLU A 51 -26.07 12.05 -7.51
N LEU A 52 -25.57 10.81 -7.41
CA LEU A 52 -24.61 10.41 -6.39
C LEU A 52 -23.15 10.65 -6.79
N ARG A 53 -22.86 10.82 -8.09
CA ARG A 53 -21.50 10.79 -8.61
C ARG A 53 -20.58 11.84 -7.96
N GLY A 54 -21.04 13.08 -7.86
CA GLY A 54 -20.24 14.17 -7.26
C GLY A 54 -19.97 13.96 -5.77
N TYR A 55 -20.98 13.47 -5.04
CA TYR A 55 -20.84 13.14 -3.62
C TYR A 55 -19.87 11.96 -3.40
N VAL A 56 -20.04 10.87 -4.16
CA VAL A 56 -19.18 9.68 -4.08
C VAL A 56 -17.73 9.99 -4.44
N ASP A 57 -17.49 10.81 -5.46
CA ASP A 57 -16.15 11.25 -5.84
C ASP A 57 -15.49 12.08 -4.73
N THR A 58 -16.24 13.02 -4.14
CA THR A 58 -15.78 13.80 -2.98
C THR A 58 -15.43 12.88 -1.81
N MET A 59 -16.32 11.96 -1.44
CA MET A 59 -16.08 11.04 -0.31
C MET A 59 -14.90 10.09 -0.56
N ARG A 60 -14.61 9.75 -1.81
CA ARG A 60 -13.49 8.87 -2.16
C ARG A 60 -12.13 9.58 -2.04
N GLU A 61 -12.01 10.77 -2.61
CA GLU A 61 -10.73 11.47 -2.80
C GLU A 61 -10.52 12.61 -1.79
N HIS A 62 -11.60 13.29 -1.39
CA HIS A 62 -11.56 14.53 -0.61
C HIS A 62 -12.61 14.53 0.51
N ALA A 63 -12.73 13.45 1.29
CA ALA A 63 -13.74 13.35 2.35
C ALA A 63 -13.68 14.51 3.37
N TRP A 64 -12.49 15.11 3.55
CA TRP A 64 -12.27 16.29 4.40
C TRP A 64 -12.88 17.59 3.84
N SER A 65 -13.24 17.62 2.55
CA SER A 65 -13.93 18.72 1.89
C SER A 65 -15.41 18.44 1.67
N SER A 66 -15.97 17.44 2.35
CA SER A 66 -17.43 17.23 2.31
C SER A 66 -18.14 18.43 2.93
N THR A 67 -19.29 18.78 2.36
CA THR A 67 -20.06 19.96 2.78
C THR A 67 -21.51 19.62 3.07
N ASP A 68 -22.12 20.38 3.97
CA ASP A 68 -23.56 20.26 4.28
C ASP A 68 -24.44 20.57 3.06
N GLU A 69 -23.94 21.35 2.10
CA GLU A 69 -24.63 21.62 0.82
C GLU A 69 -24.81 20.33 0.02
N GLN A 70 -23.75 19.53 -0.13
CA GLN A 70 -23.83 18.28 -0.88
C GLN A 70 -24.83 17.30 -0.25
N VAL A 71 -24.91 17.26 1.09
CA VAL A 71 -25.91 16.45 1.79
C VAL A 71 -27.31 17.01 1.51
N ARG A 72 -27.52 18.32 1.66
CA ARG A 72 -28.82 18.95 1.37
C ARG A 72 -29.28 18.73 -0.06
N ASP A 73 -28.40 18.83 -1.04
CA ASP A 73 -28.71 18.57 -2.45
C ASP A 73 -29.26 17.14 -2.63
N LEU A 74 -28.61 16.13 -2.04
CA LEU A 74 -29.11 14.76 -2.08
C LEU A 74 -30.49 14.62 -1.41
N LEU A 75 -30.69 15.27 -0.27
CA LEU A 75 -31.99 15.28 0.41
C LEU A 75 -33.08 15.91 -0.45
N THR A 76 -32.79 17.01 -1.16
CA THR A 76 -33.77 17.67 -2.04
C THR A 76 -34.20 16.81 -3.22
N VAL A 77 -33.33 15.90 -3.67
CA VAL A 77 -33.59 14.95 -4.77
C VAL A 77 -34.31 13.68 -4.27
N GLY A 78 -34.55 13.57 -2.97
CA GLY A 78 -35.38 12.52 -2.37
C GLY A 78 -34.61 11.41 -1.67
N TRP A 79 -33.30 11.55 -1.49
CA TRP A 79 -32.55 10.66 -0.60
C TRP A 79 -32.88 10.97 0.86
N SER A 80 -32.95 9.96 1.72
CA SER A 80 -33.07 10.18 3.17
C SER A 80 -31.71 10.37 3.83
N GLU A 81 -31.67 10.96 5.01
CA GLU A 81 -30.44 11.07 5.82
C GLU A 81 -29.83 9.70 6.09
N ASP A 82 -30.65 8.69 6.41
CA ASP A 82 -30.21 7.31 6.59
C ASP A 82 -29.53 6.75 5.33
N GLN A 83 -30.08 7.02 4.15
CA GLN A 83 -29.48 6.56 2.90
C GLN A 83 -28.16 7.28 2.62
N VAL A 84 -28.09 8.59 2.84
CA VAL A 84 -26.83 9.35 2.69
C VAL A 84 -25.76 8.81 3.66
N TYR A 85 -26.14 8.54 4.91
CA TYR A 85 -25.25 7.94 5.90
C TYR A 85 -24.75 6.56 5.46
N GLU A 86 -25.65 5.66 5.03
CA GLU A 86 -25.27 4.33 4.55
C GLU A 86 -24.33 4.38 3.34
N LEU A 87 -24.59 5.28 2.39
CA LEU A 87 -23.73 5.49 1.23
C LEU A 87 -22.35 6.02 1.65
N THR A 88 -22.30 6.94 2.62
CA THR A 88 -21.05 7.48 3.18
C THR A 88 -20.19 6.35 3.75
N VAL A 89 -20.79 5.50 4.59
CA VAL A 89 -20.11 4.37 5.21
C VAL A 89 -19.64 3.36 4.15
N ALA A 90 -20.47 3.06 3.15
CA ALA A 90 -20.11 2.16 2.05
C ALA A 90 -18.92 2.69 1.23
N VAL A 91 -18.91 3.98 0.88
CA VAL A 91 -17.79 4.62 0.17
C VAL A 91 -16.52 4.59 1.02
N ALA A 92 -16.61 4.95 2.30
CA ALA A 92 -15.47 4.95 3.22
C ALA A 92 -14.87 3.54 3.38
N LEU A 93 -15.72 2.52 3.57
CA LEU A 93 -15.31 1.12 3.67
C LEU A 93 -14.54 0.69 2.41
N GLY A 94 -15.12 0.91 1.22
CA GLY A 94 -14.49 0.53 -0.04
C GLY A 94 -13.19 1.30 -0.32
N ALA A 95 -13.14 2.58 0.03
CA ALA A 95 -11.93 3.38 -0.11
C ALA A 95 -10.84 2.94 0.88
N GLY A 96 -11.19 2.54 2.10
CA GLY A 96 -10.29 1.93 3.07
C GLY A 96 -9.74 0.59 2.57
N GLN A 97 -10.62 -0.29 2.07
CA GLN A 97 -10.23 -1.59 1.52
C GLN A 97 -9.22 -1.46 0.38
N ARG A 98 -9.49 -0.58 -0.60
CA ARG A 98 -8.56 -0.35 -1.72
C ARG A 98 -7.17 0.11 -1.25
N ARG A 99 -7.11 0.97 -0.23
CA ARG A 99 -5.84 1.46 0.31
C ARG A 99 -5.08 0.36 1.06
N LEU A 100 -5.80 -0.48 1.81
CA LEU A 100 -5.22 -1.66 2.48
C LEU A 100 -4.62 -2.64 1.45
N ASP A 101 -5.40 -3.03 0.44
CA ASP A 101 -4.98 -3.97 -0.60
C ASP A 101 -3.75 -3.45 -1.35
N ALA A 102 -3.76 -2.15 -1.71
CA ALA A 102 -2.62 -1.51 -2.36
C ALA A 102 -1.36 -1.49 -1.48
N GLY A 103 -1.52 -1.21 -0.18
CA GLY A 103 -0.43 -1.20 0.79
C GLY A 103 0.20 -2.58 0.97
N LEU A 104 -0.62 -3.61 1.17
CA LEU A 104 -0.15 -5.01 1.27
C LEU A 104 0.57 -5.46 0.00
N ALA A 105 0.01 -5.14 -1.17
CA ALA A 105 0.65 -5.46 -2.45
C ALA A 105 1.98 -4.73 -2.63
N ALA A 106 2.12 -3.48 -2.15
CA ALA A 106 3.39 -2.75 -2.18
C ALA A 106 4.45 -3.40 -1.28
N ILE A 107 4.07 -3.81 -0.07
CA ILE A 107 4.96 -4.52 0.87
C ILE A 107 5.44 -5.84 0.28
N THR A 108 4.53 -6.64 -0.29
CA THR A 108 4.89 -7.92 -0.94
C THR A 108 5.87 -7.72 -2.07
N ARG A 109 5.64 -6.73 -2.96
CA ARG A 109 6.58 -6.40 -4.05
C ARG A 109 7.94 -5.93 -3.55
N ALA A 110 7.99 -5.18 -2.45
CA ALA A 110 9.25 -4.76 -1.85
C ALA A 110 10.03 -5.96 -1.30
N ARG A 111 9.35 -6.90 -0.62
CA ARG A 111 9.98 -8.14 -0.12
C ARG A 111 10.54 -9.00 -1.25
N THR A 112 9.79 -9.18 -2.34
CA THR A 112 10.26 -10.01 -3.47
C THR A 112 11.45 -9.38 -4.18
N ARG A 113 11.50 -8.04 -4.31
CA ARG A 113 12.67 -7.33 -4.88
C ARG A 113 13.93 -7.56 -4.06
N SER A 114 13.86 -7.45 -2.73
CA SER A 114 15.03 -7.67 -1.87
C SER A 114 15.55 -9.11 -1.90
N ALA A 115 14.67 -10.10 -2.11
CA ALA A 115 15.08 -11.49 -2.29
C ALA A 115 15.80 -11.73 -3.64
N ASP A 116 15.35 -11.04 -4.70
CA ASP A 116 15.95 -11.12 -6.04
C ASP A 116 17.33 -10.43 -6.05
N GLU A 117 17.47 -9.28 -5.40
CA GLU A 117 18.71 -8.52 -5.26
C GLU A 117 19.77 -9.26 -4.43
N ALA A 118 19.36 -10.03 -3.41
CA ALA A 118 20.25 -10.90 -2.64
C ALA A 118 20.79 -12.11 -3.42
N THR A 119 20.20 -12.41 -4.60
CA THR A 119 20.58 -13.55 -5.45
C THR A 119 21.46 -13.11 -6.62
N VAL A 120 21.62 -11.81 -6.87
CA VAL A 120 22.57 -11.31 -7.87
C VAL A 120 24.00 -11.43 -7.31
N PRO A 121 24.92 -12.17 -7.96
CA PRO A 121 26.31 -12.14 -7.53
C PRO A 121 26.82 -10.72 -7.73
N VAL A 122 27.18 -10.07 -6.64
CA VAL A 122 27.94 -8.81 -6.69
C VAL A 122 29.24 -9.13 -7.41
N VAL A 123 29.31 -8.81 -8.71
CA VAL A 123 30.57 -8.73 -9.43
C VAL A 123 31.27 -7.50 -8.87
N VAL A 124 32.07 -7.72 -7.83
CA VAL A 124 33.03 -6.73 -7.37
C VAL A 124 33.97 -6.49 -8.56
N PRO A 125 33.99 -5.29 -9.17
CA PRO A 125 34.94 -5.03 -10.24
C PRO A 125 36.33 -5.26 -9.68
N ALA A 126 37.12 -6.10 -10.37
CA ALA A 126 38.49 -6.41 -9.97
C ALA A 126 39.23 -5.10 -9.73
N GLN A 127 39.59 -4.85 -8.47
CA GLN A 127 40.36 -3.69 -8.09
C GLN A 127 41.67 -3.74 -8.89
N PRO A 128 42.02 -2.71 -9.67
CA PRO A 128 43.24 -2.74 -10.46
C PRO A 128 44.41 -2.98 -9.51
N ALA A 129 45.16 -4.06 -9.79
CA ALA A 129 46.29 -4.45 -8.99
C ALA A 129 47.20 -3.24 -8.79
N ALA A 130 47.48 -2.91 -7.53
CA ALA A 130 48.48 -1.90 -7.21
C ALA A 130 49.79 -2.26 -7.93
N PRO A 131 50.51 -1.29 -8.52
CA PRO A 131 51.79 -1.56 -9.16
C PRO A 131 52.72 -2.24 -8.14
N GLN A 132 53.16 -3.45 -8.45
CA GLN A 132 54.20 -4.13 -7.67
C GLN A 132 55.43 -3.22 -7.60
N PRO A 133 56.04 -3.03 -6.41
CA PRO A 133 57.27 -2.27 -6.31
C PRO A 133 58.32 -2.93 -7.19
N ALA A 134 58.89 -2.15 -8.12
CA ALA A 134 59.92 -2.61 -9.04
C ALA A 134 61.09 -3.22 -8.26
N ALA A 135 61.53 -4.42 -8.66
CA ALA A 135 62.72 -5.05 -8.12
C ALA A 135 63.93 -4.09 -8.25
N PRO A 136 64.80 -4.00 -7.23
CA PRO A 136 65.98 -3.14 -7.29
C PRO A 136 66.91 -3.60 -8.43
N ARG A 137 67.42 -2.64 -9.20
CA ARG A 137 68.37 -2.91 -10.29
C ARG A 137 69.66 -3.52 -9.73
N PRO A 138 70.29 -4.48 -10.42
CA PRO A 138 71.47 -5.21 -9.92
C PRO A 138 72.70 -4.33 -9.64
N ASP A 139 72.73 -3.08 -10.11
CA ASP A 139 73.89 -2.18 -9.96
C ASP A 139 73.96 -1.48 -8.59
N SER A 140 72.88 -1.47 -7.80
CA SER A 140 72.87 -0.80 -6.49
C SER A 140 73.55 -1.58 -5.36
N LEU A 141 73.84 -2.88 -5.55
CA LEU A 141 74.49 -3.72 -4.53
C LEU A 141 76.03 -3.55 -4.47
N ARG A 142 76.68 -3.06 -5.52
CA ARG A 142 78.16 -2.87 -5.51
C ARG A 142 78.61 -1.62 -4.76
N ALA A 143 77.76 -0.60 -4.64
CA ALA A 143 78.09 0.65 -3.96
C ALA A 143 77.94 0.58 -2.42
N GLU A 144 77.22 -0.41 -1.90
CA GLU A 144 76.92 -0.50 -0.47
C GLU A 144 77.91 -1.38 0.30
N VAL A 145 78.50 -2.39 -0.34
CA VAL A 145 79.53 -3.26 0.28
C VAL A 145 80.88 -2.54 0.44
N ALA A 146 81.20 -1.57 -0.43
CA ALA A 146 82.44 -0.79 -0.32
C ALA A 146 82.46 0.17 0.88
N ARG A 147 81.30 0.50 1.47
CA ARG A 147 81.19 1.41 2.63
C ARG A 147 81.35 0.71 3.98
N HIS A 148 81.38 -0.62 4.04
CA HIS A 148 81.52 -1.39 5.29
C HIS A 148 82.88 -2.09 5.46
N ALA A 149 83.82 -1.92 4.52
CA ALA A 149 85.15 -2.55 4.56
C ALA A 149 86.30 -1.59 4.92
N ALA A 150 86.00 -0.38 5.39
CA ALA A 150 86.99 0.65 5.74
C ALA A 150 86.76 1.27 7.14
N ALA A 151 86.40 0.45 8.12
CA ALA A 151 86.42 0.80 9.55
C ALA A 151 87.11 -0.32 10.33
#